data_AF-A0A1F6XKL6-F1
#
_entry.id   AF-A0A1F6XKL6-F1
#
_cell.length_a   1.000
_cell.length_b   1.000
_cell.length_c   1.000
_cell.angle_alpha   90.00
_cell.angle_beta   90.00
_cell.angle_gamma   90.00
#
_symmetry.space_group_name_H-M   'P 1'
#
loop_
_entity.id
_entity.type
_entity.pdbx_description
1 polymer ?
#
loop_
_entity_poly.entity_id
_entity_poly.type
_entity_poly.pdbx_seq_one_letter_code
_entity_poly.pdbx_strand_id
1 'polypeptide(L)'
;MKVVNFEKIISIENLILAWKEFLHGKRNRKDVQEFQLHFMDNLLFLHKDLKNKAYIHGRYHAFNISDPKPRSINKASVRDRLLHHAIYRILYSYFDSKFIHDSYSCRKEKGTHKAMNRFRDFFRKVSKNNTKTCWVLKCDIRKFFASIDHEILKNILSKGIFDSDILWLLARVIDSFYTQPNTLNSAIAENLVKGLPLGNLTSQLLVNIYMNEFDQFMKRELKMKYYIRYADDFVILIDNKNYLENVGCCGQPRKTE
;
A
#
# COMPACT_ATOMS: atom_id res chain seq x y z
N MET A 1 -11.44 -18.99 -10.02
CA MET A 1 -11.21 -17.75 -9.25
C MET A 1 -10.63 -18.14 -7.89
N LYS A 2 -9.47 -17.60 -7.46
CA LYS A 2 -8.94 -17.94 -6.12
C LYS A 2 -9.89 -17.34 -5.08
N VAL A 3 -10.66 -18.19 -4.41
CA VAL A 3 -11.52 -17.77 -3.30
C VAL A 3 -10.64 -17.54 -2.08
N VAL A 4 -10.57 -16.28 -1.64
CA VAL A 4 -9.98 -15.91 -0.34
C VAL A 4 -11.03 -16.15 0.74
N ASN A 5 -10.59 -16.66 1.89
CA ASN A 5 -11.47 -17.01 3.01
C ASN A 5 -10.80 -16.60 4.33
N PHE A 6 -11.58 -16.03 5.24
CA PHE A 6 -11.16 -15.60 6.57
C PHE A 6 -10.47 -16.71 7.38
N GLU A 7 -11.00 -17.94 7.35
CA GLU A 7 -10.44 -19.09 8.08
C GLU A 7 -9.01 -19.41 7.64
N LYS A 8 -8.67 -19.18 6.36
CA LYS A 8 -7.30 -19.33 5.86
C LYS A 8 -6.36 -18.25 6.40
N ILE A 9 -6.86 -17.05 6.68
CA ILE A 9 -6.07 -15.96 7.27
C ILE A 9 -5.77 -16.28 8.72
N ILE A 10 -6.76 -16.75 9.48
CA ILE A 10 -6.64 -16.92 10.92
C ILE A 10 -6.13 -18.30 11.33
N SER A 11 -5.97 -19.24 10.40
CA SER A 11 -5.50 -20.60 10.71
C SER A 11 -4.16 -20.56 11.43
N ILE A 12 -4.00 -21.43 12.43
CA ILE A 12 -2.76 -21.54 13.22
C ILE A 12 -1.56 -21.80 12.29
N GLU A 13 -1.74 -22.64 11.27
CA GLU A 13 -0.72 -22.89 10.25
C GLU A 13 -0.31 -21.60 9.51
N ASN A 14 -1.27 -20.80 9.05
CA ASN A 14 -0.98 -19.54 8.36
C ASN A 14 -0.27 -18.54 9.30
N LEU A 15 -0.69 -18.47 10.57
CA LEU A 15 -0.05 -17.61 11.57
C LEU A 15 1.40 -18.06 11.85
N ILE A 16 1.68 -19.35 11.97
CA ILE A 16 3.05 -19.86 12.15
C ILE A 16 3.93 -19.53 10.93
N LEU A 17 3.40 -19.72 9.72
CA LEU A 17 4.13 -19.39 8.50
C LEU A 17 4.36 -17.88 8.36
N ALA A 18 3.35 -17.06 8.70
CA ALA A 18 3.46 -15.61 8.76
C ALA A 18 4.54 -15.15 9.75
N TRP A 19 4.66 -15.81 10.91
CA TRP A 19 5.72 -15.56 11.88
C TRP A 19 7.11 -15.86 11.30
N LYS A 20 7.28 -17.01 10.64
CA LYS A 20 8.56 -17.39 9.99
C LYS A 20 8.99 -16.34 8.97
N GLU A 21 8.06 -15.87 8.14
CA GLU A 21 8.31 -14.80 7.16
C GLU A 21 8.62 -13.45 7.84
N PHE A 22 7.89 -13.11 8.91
CA PHE A 22 8.10 -11.87 9.67
C PHE A 22 9.49 -11.77 10.30
N LEU A 23 10.03 -12.89 10.81
CA LEU A 23 11.30 -12.97 11.53
C LEU A 23 12.54 -12.66 10.68
N HIS A 24 12.44 -12.75 9.35
CA HIS A 24 13.57 -12.52 8.46
C HIS A 24 14.18 -11.12 8.69
N GLY A 25 15.44 -11.06 9.10
CA GLY A 25 16.16 -9.81 9.41
C GLY A 25 15.76 -9.10 10.72
N LYS A 26 14.90 -9.71 11.57
CA LYS A 26 14.34 -9.04 12.77
C LYS A 26 14.54 -9.77 14.10
N ARG A 27 15.19 -10.94 14.10
CA ARG A 27 15.37 -11.80 15.29
C ARG A 27 16.03 -11.12 16.49
N ASN A 28 16.93 -10.17 16.24
CA ASN A 28 17.71 -9.51 17.30
C ASN A 28 16.98 -8.31 17.95
N ARG A 29 15.73 -8.04 17.57
CA ARG A 29 14.95 -6.92 18.13
C ARG A 29 14.32 -7.35 19.45
N LYS A 30 14.47 -6.54 20.51
CA LYS A 30 13.98 -6.86 21.86
C LYS A 30 12.49 -7.22 21.90
N ASP A 31 11.65 -6.43 21.22
CA ASP A 31 10.20 -6.67 21.12
C ASP A 31 9.88 -8.03 20.47
N VAL A 32 10.67 -8.43 19.47
CA VAL A 32 10.52 -9.72 18.78
C VAL A 32 10.94 -10.87 19.69
N GLN A 33 12.04 -10.73 20.44
CA GLN A 33 12.52 -11.75 21.37
C GLN A 33 11.53 -11.98 22.53
N GLU A 34 10.96 -10.91 23.08
CA GLU A 34 9.94 -10.98 24.13
C GLU A 34 8.68 -11.71 23.65
N PHE A 35 8.20 -11.38 22.44
CA PHE A 35 7.08 -12.10 21.84
C PHE A 35 7.41 -13.58 21.58
N GLN A 36 8.67 -13.87 21.18
CA GLN A 36 9.14 -15.22 20.88
C GLN A 36 9.28 -16.10 22.14
N LEU A 37 9.60 -15.52 23.30
CA LEU A 37 9.69 -16.23 24.57
C LEU A 37 8.36 -16.94 24.92
N HIS A 38 7.24 -16.25 24.69
CA HIS A 38 5.88 -16.76 24.90
C HIS A 38 5.15 -17.00 23.57
N PHE A 39 5.88 -17.51 22.56
CA PHE A 39 5.38 -17.54 21.19
C PHE A 39 4.03 -18.27 21.04
N MET A 40 3.93 -19.49 21.59
CA MET A 40 2.71 -20.31 21.43
C MET A 40 1.51 -19.67 22.12
N ASP A 41 1.68 -19.12 23.33
CA ASP A 41 0.62 -18.44 24.05
C ASP A 41 0.14 -17.22 23.27
N ASN A 42 1.08 -16.35 22.86
CA ASN A 42 0.79 -15.15 22.08
C ASN A 42 0.06 -15.48 20.76
N LEU A 43 0.46 -16.57 20.09
CA LEU A 43 -0.15 -17.05 18.85
C LEU A 43 -1.58 -17.53 19.09
N LEU A 44 -1.81 -18.35 20.12
CA LEU A 44 -3.12 -18.89 20.46
C LEU A 44 -4.08 -17.80 20.94
N PHE A 45 -3.59 -16.82 21.71
CA PHE A 45 -4.37 -15.64 22.08
C PHE A 45 -4.79 -14.84 20.85
N LEU A 46 -3.87 -14.57 19.92
CA LEU A 46 -4.21 -13.88 18.67
C LEU A 46 -5.24 -14.68 17.86
N HIS A 47 -5.05 -16.00 17.71
CA HIS A 47 -6.01 -16.86 17.00
C HIS A 47 -7.40 -16.82 17.65
N LYS A 48 -7.47 -16.94 18.97
CA LYS A 48 -8.73 -16.87 19.74
C LYS A 48 -9.44 -15.53 19.54
N ASP A 49 -8.72 -14.42 19.64
CA ASP A 49 -9.29 -13.08 19.46
C ASP A 49 -9.80 -12.87 18.03
N LEU A 50 -9.12 -13.42 17.02
CA LEU A 50 -9.57 -13.36 15.64
C LEU A 50 -10.82 -14.22 15.41
N LYS A 51 -10.82 -15.46 15.92
CA LYS A 51 -11.94 -16.40 15.81
C LYS A 51 -13.21 -15.86 16.47
N ASN A 52 -13.06 -15.20 17.62
CA ASN A 52 -14.17 -14.63 18.39
C ASN A 52 -14.56 -13.22 17.93
N LYS A 53 -13.99 -12.69 16.84
CA LYS A 53 -14.20 -11.30 16.39
C LYS A 53 -13.92 -10.24 17.46
N ALA A 54 -13.02 -10.54 18.39
CA ALA A 54 -12.64 -9.67 19.50
C ALA A 54 -11.33 -8.91 19.23
N TYR A 55 -10.74 -9.06 18.05
CA TYR A 55 -9.49 -8.39 17.70
C TYR A 55 -9.61 -6.85 17.70
N ILE A 56 -8.72 -6.23 18.47
CA ILE A 56 -8.50 -4.78 18.50
C ILE A 56 -7.02 -4.55 18.17
N HIS A 57 -6.76 -3.71 17.18
CA HIS A 57 -5.40 -3.37 16.79
C HIS A 57 -4.72 -2.55 17.91
N GLY A 58 -3.46 -2.86 18.22
CA GLY A 58 -2.68 -2.14 19.21
C GLY A 58 -2.28 -0.73 18.78
N ARG A 59 -1.72 0.05 19.70
CA ARG A 59 -1.19 1.39 19.39
C ARG A 59 0.06 1.30 18.52
N TYR A 60 0.28 2.32 17.69
CA TYR A 60 1.50 2.46 16.91
C TYR A 60 2.58 3.17 17.71
N HIS A 61 3.83 2.74 17.52
CA HIS A 61 5.02 3.47 17.96
C HIS A 61 5.52 4.36 16.82
N ALA A 62 5.31 5.67 16.94
CA ALA A 62 5.75 6.66 15.97
C ALA A 62 7.25 6.97 16.14
N PHE A 63 8.00 7.04 15.05
CA PHE A 63 9.38 7.51 15.04
C PHE A 63 9.74 8.06 13.65
N ASN A 64 10.68 8.99 13.61
CA ASN A 64 11.11 9.61 12.35
C ASN A 64 12.37 8.93 11.84
N ILE A 65 12.40 8.63 10.54
CA ILE A 65 13.61 8.27 9.81
C ILE A 65 13.89 9.36 8.78
N SER A 66 15.16 9.71 8.62
CA SER A 66 15.63 10.63 7.58
C SER A 66 16.54 9.87 6.62
N ASP A 67 15.98 9.33 5.53
CA ASP A 67 16.79 8.83 4.41
C ASP A 67 15.94 8.61 3.12
N PRO A 68 16.09 9.40 2.03
CA PRO A 68 16.74 10.71 1.88
C PRO A 68 15.85 11.92 2.26
N LYS A 69 14.60 11.68 2.69
CA LYS A 69 13.66 12.71 3.18
C LYS A 69 13.11 12.29 4.54
N PRO A 70 12.78 13.23 5.46
CA PRO A 70 12.14 12.91 6.72
C PRO A 70 10.79 12.20 6.49
N ARG A 71 10.62 11.04 7.11
CA ARG A 71 9.37 10.26 7.08
C ARG A 71 8.99 9.87 8.50
N SER A 72 7.76 10.17 8.89
CA SER A 72 7.17 9.65 10.12
C SER A 72 6.67 8.24 9.88
N ILE A 73 7.25 7.27 10.59
CA ILE A 73 6.91 5.86 10.51
C ILE A 73 6.13 5.48 11.76
N ASN A 74 5.04 4.75 11.56
CA ASN A 74 4.15 4.28 12.62
C ASN A 74 4.25 2.76 12.69
N LYS A 75 5.13 2.25 13.55
CA LYS A 75 5.37 0.81 13.69
C LYS A 75 4.32 0.17 14.59
N ALA A 76 3.59 -0.82 14.09
CA ALA A 76 2.66 -1.61 14.88
C ALA A 76 3.38 -2.59 15.83
N SER A 77 2.64 -3.10 16.82
CA SER A 77 3.13 -4.12 17.75
C SER A 77 3.60 -5.39 17.03
N VAL A 78 4.35 -6.27 17.71
CA VAL A 78 4.74 -7.56 17.11
C VAL A 78 3.50 -8.42 16.79
N ARG A 79 2.52 -8.43 17.70
CA ARG A 79 1.23 -9.12 17.53
C ARG A 79 0.50 -8.65 16.27
N ASP A 80 0.41 -7.33 16.06
CA ASP A 80 -0.29 -6.77 14.90
C ASP A 80 0.51 -6.99 13.61
N ARG A 81 1.83 -6.88 13.65
CA ARG A 81 2.66 -7.16 12.47
C ARG A 81 2.59 -8.63 12.06
N LEU A 82 2.49 -9.55 13.01
CA LEU A 82 2.22 -10.97 12.73
C LEU A 82 0.90 -11.12 11.96
N LEU A 83 -0.17 -10.47 12.43
CA LEU A 83 -1.45 -10.45 11.72
C LEU A 83 -1.33 -9.80 10.32
N HIS A 84 -0.59 -8.70 10.18
CA HIS A 84 -0.38 -8.05 8.88
C HIS A 84 0.28 -9.01 7.87
N HIS A 85 1.27 -9.79 8.32
CA HIS A 85 1.87 -10.85 7.51
C HIS A 85 0.85 -11.93 7.16
N ALA A 86 0.04 -12.40 8.12
CA ALA A 86 -0.97 -13.41 7.90
C ALA A 86 -2.02 -12.98 6.85
N ILE A 87 -2.50 -11.73 6.93
CA ILE A 87 -3.40 -11.12 5.94
C ILE A 87 -2.71 -11.05 4.57
N TYR A 88 -1.47 -10.55 4.52
CA TYR A 88 -0.73 -10.37 3.28
C TYR A 88 -0.51 -11.70 2.54
N ARG A 89 -0.17 -12.78 3.25
CA ARG A 89 0.05 -14.11 2.64
C ARG A 89 -1.14 -14.60 1.82
N ILE A 90 -2.35 -14.37 2.32
CA ILE A 90 -3.58 -14.82 1.66
C ILE A 90 -4.03 -13.81 0.60
N LEU A 91 -4.10 -12.52 0.94
CA LEU A 91 -4.69 -11.51 0.07
C LEU A 91 -3.77 -11.04 -1.05
N TYR A 92 -2.45 -11.07 -0.87
CA TYR A 92 -1.51 -10.57 -1.87
C TYR A 92 -1.72 -11.23 -3.23
N SER A 93 -1.75 -12.57 -3.28
CA SER A 93 -1.86 -13.29 -4.55
C SER A 93 -3.18 -13.04 -5.28
N TYR A 94 -4.23 -12.73 -4.52
CA TYR A 94 -5.54 -12.38 -5.07
C TYR A 94 -5.51 -11.03 -5.77
N PHE A 95 -5.02 -9.99 -5.08
CA PHE A 95 -4.97 -8.63 -5.65
C PHE A 95 -3.88 -8.45 -6.69
N ASP A 96 -2.74 -9.10 -6.54
CA ASP A 96 -1.61 -9.00 -7.48
C ASP A 96 -2.02 -9.43 -8.91
N SER A 97 -2.92 -10.42 -9.01
CA SER A 97 -3.48 -10.87 -10.29
C SER A 97 -4.37 -9.83 -11.00
N LYS A 98 -4.87 -8.83 -10.26
CA LYS A 98 -5.75 -7.76 -10.76
C LYS A 98 -4.99 -6.48 -11.10
N PHE A 99 -3.81 -6.30 -10.52
CA PHE A 99 -3.00 -5.12 -10.75
C PHE A 99 -2.50 -5.05 -12.19
N ILE A 100 -2.42 -3.84 -12.74
CA ILE A 100 -1.79 -3.64 -14.05
C ILE A 100 -0.35 -4.16 -14.04
N HIS A 101 0.15 -4.60 -15.18
CA HIS A 101 1.53 -5.08 -15.28
C HIS A 101 2.56 -3.99 -14.94
N ASP A 102 2.28 -2.74 -15.31
CA ASP A 102 3.23 -1.61 -15.25
C ASP A 102 3.22 -0.86 -13.89
N SER A 103 2.72 -1.50 -12.83
CA SER A 103 2.87 -1.07 -11.43
C SER A 103 3.94 -1.93 -10.74
N TYR A 104 4.97 -1.29 -10.16
CA TYR A 104 6.21 -2.00 -9.78
C TYR A 104 6.56 -1.98 -8.28
N SER A 105 6.01 -1.07 -7.47
CA SER A 105 6.40 -0.95 -6.07
C SER A 105 5.70 -1.97 -5.16
N CYS A 106 6.42 -2.48 -4.16
CA CYS A 106 5.90 -3.40 -3.14
C CYS A 106 5.19 -4.64 -3.74
N ARG A 107 5.72 -5.16 -4.85
CA ARG A 107 5.21 -6.35 -5.54
C ARG A 107 6.31 -7.38 -5.71
N LYS A 108 5.99 -8.65 -5.48
CA LYS A 108 6.86 -9.81 -5.70
C LYS A 108 7.32 -9.83 -7.16
N GLU A 109 8.61 -10.12 -7.35
CA GLU A 109 9.25 -10.13 -8.66
C GLU A 109 9.11 -8.83 -9.46
N LYS A 110 8.77 -7.71 -8.82
CA LYS A 110 8.85 -6.37 -9.38
C LYS A 110 9.97 -5.61 -8.66
N GLY A 111 10.08 -4.31 -8.88
CA GLY A 111 11.10 -3.46 -8.28
C GLY A 111 11.72 -2.47 -9.26
N THR A 112 12.63 -1.66 -8.74
CA THR A 112 13.20 -0.50 -9.44
C THR A 112 13.87 -0.88 -10.76
N HIS A 113 14.66 -1.95 -10.78
CA HIS A 113 15.34 -2.39 -12.02
C HIS A 113 14.35 -2.78 -13.12
N LYS A 114 13.27 -3.51 -12.78
CA LYS A 114 12.24 -3.88 -13.75
C LYS A 114 11.43 -2.67 -14.22
N ALA A 115 11.13 -1.72 -13.32
CA ALA A 115 10.48 -0.47 -13.68
C ALA A 115 11.35 0.34 -14.67
N MET A 116 12.66 0.44 -14.40
CA MET A 116 13.62 1.15 -15.27
C MET A 116 13.81 0.48 -16.62
N ASN A 117 13.90 -0.86 -16.66
CA ASN A 117 13.96 -1.59 -17.92
C ASN A 117 12.69 -1.35 -18.75
N ARG A 118 11.52 -1.40 -18.12
CA ARG A 118 10.25 -1.10 -18.80
C ARG A 118 10.22 0.34 -19.31
N PHE A 119 10.68 1.29 -18.51
CA PHE A 119 10.81 2.69 -18.91
C PHE A 119 11.67 2.83 -20.16
N ARG A 120 12.85 2.19 -20.20
CA ARG A 120 13.73 2.19 -21.37
C ARG A 120 13.06 1.59 -22.60
N ASP A 121 12.30 0.51 -22.44
CA ASP A 121 11.57 -0.10 -23.55
C ASP A 121 10.47 0.82 -24.09
N PHE A 122 9.73 1.49 -23.22
CA PHE A 122 8.73 2.48 -23.60
C PHE A 122 9.36 3.70 -24.26
N PHE A 123 10.46 4.19 -23.71
CA PHE A 123 11.21 5.31 -24.26
C PHE A 123 11.65 5.01 -25.69
N ARG A 124 12.27 3.84 -25.94
CA ARG A 124 12.68 3.43 -27.30
C ARG A 124 11.50 3.33 -28.26
N LYS A 125 10.33 2.87 -27.80
CA LYS A 125 9.12 2.77 -28.63
C LYS A 125 8.57 4.15 -29.00
N VAL A 126 8.50 5.06 -28.04
CA VAL A 126 7.97 6.42 -28.25
C VAL A 126 8.94 7.27 -29.06
N SER A 127 10.23 7.23 -28.73
CA SER A 127 11.29 7.97 -29.44
C SER A 127 11.65 7.36 -30.80
N LYS A 128 11.04 6.24 -31.19
CA LYS A 128 11.42 5.44 -32.37
C LYS A 128 12.93 5.20 -32.43
N ASN A 129 13.49 4.61 -31.37
CA ASN A 129 14.93 4.40 -31.17
C ASN A 129 15.75 5.70 -31.28
N ASN A 130 15.34 6.73 -30.53
CA ASN A 130 16.00 8.05 -30.43
C ASN A 130 15.98 8.90 -31.72
N THR A 131 15.13 8.55 -32.68
CA THR A 131 14.96 9.34 -33.92
C THR A 131 13.93 10.46 -33.77
N LYS A 132 13.09 10.41 -32.73
CA LYS A 132 12.09 11.44 -32.40
C LYS A 132 12.15 11.84 -30.93
N THR A 133 11.77 13.09 -30.66
CA THR A 133 11.61 13.61 -29.31
C THR A 133 10.55 12.82 -28.55
N CYS A 134 10.91 12.35 -27.36
CA CYS A 134 9.99 11.73 -26.41
C CYS A 134 9.80 12.68 -25.24
N TRP A 135 8.55 12.98 -24.92
CA TRP A 135 8.18 13.78 -23.76
C TRP A 135 7.81 12.87 -22.59
N VAL A 136 8.24 13.23 -21.39
CA VAL A 136 7.98 12.47 -20.17
C VAL A 136 7.28 13.38 -19.17
N LEU A 137 6.03 13.07 -18.84
CA LEU A 137 5.34 13.70 -17.72
C LEU A 137 5.59 12.87 -16.47
N LYS A 138 6.24 13.49 -15.48
CA LYS A 138 6.41 12.93 -14.14
C LYS A 138 5.41 13.56 -13.19
N CYS A 139 4.70 12.73 -12.44
CA CYS A 139 3.78 13.17 -11.40
C CYS A 139 4.10 12.45 -10.08
N ASP A 140 3.86 13.15 -8.98
CA ASP A 140 4.05 12.68 -7.60
C ASP A 140 2.81 13.04 -6.78
N ILE A 141 2.29 12.10 -6.00
CA ILE A 141 1.11 12.34 -5.17
C ILE A 141 1.55 12.81 -3.78
N ARG A 142 1.32 14.10 -3.50
CA ARG A 142 1.72 14.72 -2.24
C ARG A 142 1.04 14.05 -1.03
N LYS A 143 1.85 13.69 -0.03
CA LYS A 143 1.39 13.11 1.25
C LYS A 143 0.46 11.89 1.07
N PHE A 144 0.74 11.07 0.04
CA PHE A 144 -0.17 10.01 -0.41
C PHE A 144 -0.75 9.15 0.72
N PHE A 145 0.10 8.54 1.56
CA PHE A 145 -0.36 7.69 2.68
C PHE A 145 -1.29 8.41 3.66
N ALA A 146 -1.02 9.68 3.96
CA ALA A 146 -1.81 10.49 4.89
C ALA A 146 -3.12 11.02 4.26
N SER A 147 -3.29 10.87 2.95
CA SER A 147 -4.46 11.34 2.19
C SER A 147 -5.44 10.22 1.79
N ILE A 148 -5.15 8.96 2.15
CA ILE A 148 -6.01 7.83 1.78
C ILE A 148 -7.30 7.86 2.60
N ASP A 149 -8.40 8.07 1.90
CA ASP A 149 -9.73 7.98 2.49
C ASP A 149 -10.09 6.52 2.79
N HIS A 150 -10.45 6.25 4.05
CA HIS A 150 -10.79 4.90 4.50
C HIS A 150 -12.10 4.39 3.90
N GLU A 151 -13.11 5.23 3.69
CA GLU A 151 -14.39 4.80 3.13
C GLU A 151 -14.21 4.42 1.66
N ILE A 152 -13.47 5.22 0.89
CA ILE A 152 -13.14 4.88 -0.50
C ILE A 152 -12.36 3.56 -0.54
N LEU A 153 -11.35 3.39 0.33
CA LEU A 153 -10.57 2.15 0.39
C LEU A 153 -11.44 0.94 0.76
N LYS A 154 -12.29 1.04 1.78
CA LYS A 154 -13.23 -0.02 2.20
C LYS A 154 -14.21 -0.36 1.09
N ASN A 155 -14.72 0.63 0.36
CA ASN A 155 -15.58 0.43 -0.80
C ASN A 155 -14.86 -0.32 -1.93
N ILE A 156 -13.61 0.03 -2.25
CA ILE A 156 -12.80 -0.70 -3.24
C ILE A 156 -12.61 -2.16 -2.82
N LEU A 157 -12.30 -2.40 -1.55
CA LEU A 157 -12.14 -3.76 -1.00
C LEU A 157 -13.43 -4.57 -1.11
N SER A 158 -14.58 -3.97 -0.81
CA SER A 158 -15.90 -4.65 -0.88
C SER A 158 -16.28 -5.11 -2.29
N LYS A 159 -15.81 -4.42 -3.34
CA LYS A 159 -16.00 -4.86 -4.74
C LYS A 159 -15.20 -6.12 -5.07
N GLY A 160 -14.10 -6.36 -4.33
CA GLY A 160 -13.18 -7.46 -4.57
C GLY A 160 -13.34 -8.63 -3.60
N ILE A 161 -13.75 -8.41 -2.37
CA ILE A 161 -13.80 -9.43 -1.33
C ILE A 161 -15.27 -9.61 -0.91
N PHE A 162 -15.79 -10.82 -1.07
CA PHE A 162 -17.17 -11.15 -0.69
C PHE A 162 -17.30 -11.69 0.74
N ASP A 163 -16.19 -12.11 1.34
CA ASP A 163 -16.15 -12.61 2.70
C ASP A 163 -16.22 -11.42 3.69
N SER A 164 -17.37 -11.27 4.36
CA SER A 164 -17.66 -10.20 5.32
C SER A 164 -16.68 -10.17 6.49
N ASP A 165 -16.13 -11.33 6.84
CA ASP A 165 -15.22 -11.47 7.96
C ASP A 165 -13.82 -10.94 7.63
N ILE A 166 -13.39 -11.12 6.38
CA ILE A 166 -12.18 -10.47 5.89
C ILE A 166 -12.38 -8.96 5.85
N LEU A 167 -13.54 -8.49 5.36
CA LEU A 167 -13.84 -7.06 5.32
C LEU A 167 -13.86 -6.44 6.72
N TRP A 168 -14.47 -7.12 7.69
CA TRP A 168 -14.42 -6.73 9.11
C TRP A 168 -12.97 -6.61 9.59
N LEU A 169 -12.14 -7.63 9.37
CA LEU A 169 -10.74 -7.61 9.82
C LEU A 169 -9.94 -6.49 9.16
N LEU A 170 -10.12 -6.27 7.87
CA LEU A 170 -9.47 -5.18 7.14
C LEU A 170 -9.93 -3.81 7.65
N ALA A 171 -11.23 -3.65 7.95
CA ALA A 171 -11.75 -2.43 8.58
C ALA A 171 -11.07 -2.19 9.94
N ARG A 172 -10.92 -3.22 10.79
CA ARG A 172 -10.18 -3.08 12.07
C ARG A 172 -8.73 -2.62 11.91
N VAL A 173 -8.07 -2.99 10.80
CA VAL A 173 -6.67 -2.58 10.50
C VAL A 173 -6.61 -1.21 9.82
N ILE A 174 -7.62 -0.83 9.03
CA ILE A 174 -7.70 0.48 8.38
C ILE A 174 -8.07 1.55 9.41
N ASP A 175 -9.15 1.31 10.15
CA ASP A 175 -9.71 2.23 11.14
C ASP A 175 -8.85 2.30 12.42
N SER A 176 -7.74 1.54 12.53
CA SER A 176 -6.83 1.61 13.67
C SER A 176 -5.87 2.81 13.63
N PHE A 177 -5.77 3.51 12.49
CA PHE A 177 -4.85 4.62 12.33
C PHE A 177 -5.54 5.89 11.83
N TYR A 178 -5.27 7.00 12.49
CA TYR A 178 -5.68 8.33 12.05
C TYR A 178 -4.48 9.26 12.08
N THR A 179 -4.42 10.17 11.11
CA THR A 179 -3.40 11.20 11.09
C THR A 179 -3.93 12.41 11.87
N GLN A 180 -3.18 12.87 12.87
CA GLN A 180 -3.49 14.14 13.53
C GLN A 180 -3.22 15.29 12.55
N PRO A 181 -4.15 16.26 12.40
CA PRO A 181 -3.84 17.48 11.68
C PRO A 181 -2.70 18.23 12.40
N ASN A 182 -1.82 18.85 11.61
CA ASN A 182 -0.58 19.49 12.08
C ASN A 182 -0.81 20.83 12.82
N THR A 183 -1.94 20.97 13.52
CA THR A 183 -2.31 22.18 14.27
C THR A 183 -1.96 22.00 15.74
N LEU A 184 -1.08 22.88 16.21
CA LEU A 184 -0.52 22.94 17.56
C LEU A 184 -1.55 23.17 18.69
N ASN A 185 -2.84 23.16 18.38
CA ASN A 185 -3.93 23.41 19.32
C ASN A 185 -4.79 22.15 19.46
N SER A 186 -4.45 21.37 20.48
CA SER A 186 -5.23 20.27 21.03
C SER A 186 -6.56 20.80 21.59
N ALA A 187 -7.57 20.98 20.73
CA ALA A 187 -8.94 21.26 21.21
C ALA A 187 -10.08 20.83 20.27
N ILE A 188 -9.83 20.33 19.06
CA ILE A 188 -10.91 19.85 18.18
C ILE A 188 -10.54 18.48 17.63
N ALA A 189 -11.02 17.44 18.32
CA ALA A 189 -10.91 16.03 17.89
C ALA A 189 -11.73 15.72 16.62
N GLU A 190 -12.40 16.72 16.03
CA GLU A 190 -13.41 16.53 14.99
C GLU A 190 -12.86 16.44 13.56
N ASN A 191 -11.55 16.69 13.34
CA ASN A 191 -10.95 16.61 12.00
C ASN A 191 -9.72 15.68 11.98
N LEU A 192 -9.89 14.44 12.42
CA LEU A 192 -8.92 13.38 12.17
C LEU A 192 -8.82 13.13 10.65
N VAL A 193 -7.65 13.35 10.07
CA VAL A 193 -7.42 13.08 8.65
C VAL A 193 -7.18 11.57 8.49
N LYS A 194 -8.10 10.91 7.78
CA LYS A 194 -8.00 9.48 7.46
C LYS A 194 -6.78 9.23 6.58
N GLY A 195 -6.01 8.19 6.91
CA GLY A 195 -4.80 7.81 6.18
C GLY A 195 -4.31 6.42 6.60
N LEU A 196 -3.22 5.93 5.99
CA LEU A 196 -2.62 4.64 6.35
C LEU A 196 -1.25 4.82 7.02
N PRO A 197 -0.92 3.98 8.02
CA PRO A 197 0.34 4.11 8.74
C PRO A 197 1.50 3.64 7.88
N LEU A 198 2.49 4.51 7.68
CA LEU A 198 3.72 4.16 6.99
C LEU A 198 4.56 3.18 7.81
N GLY A 199 5.08 2.13 7.17
CA GLY A 199 5.96 1.12 7.80
C GLY A 199 5.30 -0.23 8.11
N ASN A 200 4.05 -0.44 7.68
CA ASN A 200 3.33 -1.69 7.88
C ASN A 200 3.06 -2.40 6.54
N LEU A 201 3.10 -3.73 6.56
CA LEU A 201 2.99 -4.55 5.35
C LEU A 201 1.59 -4.48 4.71
N THR A 202 0.55 -4.45 5.54
CA THR A 202 -0.84 -4.26 5.08
C THR A 202 -1.01 -2.92 4.39
N SER A 203 -0.45 -1.84 4.94
CA SER A 203 -0.50 -0.50 4.31
C SER A 203 0.06 -0.52 2.89
N GLN A 204 1.17 -1.23 2.63
CA GLN A 204 1.76 -1.33 1.30
C GLN A 204 0.82 -2.01 0.29
N LEU A 205 0.16 -3.09 0.71
CA LEU A 205 -0.83 -3.77 -0.12
C LEU A 205 -2.05 -2.90 -0.37
N LEU A 206 -2.61 -2.28 0.68
CA LEU A 206 -3.81 -1.44 0.62
C LEU A 206 -3.60 -0.21 -0.27
N VAL A 207 -2.42 0.42 -0.20
CA VAL A 207 -2.00 1.49 -1.11
C VAL A 207 -2.06 1.06 -2.56
N ASN A 208 -1.51 -0.12 -2.87
CA ASN A 208 -1.52 -0.62 -4.24
C ASN A 208 -2.93 -0.98 -4.72
N ILE A 209 -3.80 -1.47 -3.83
CA ILE A 209 -5.22 -1.70 -4.13
C ILE A 209 -5.93 -0.40 -4.45
N TYR A 210 -5.74 0.63 -3.62
CA TYR A 210 -6.31 1.95 -3.84
C TYR A 210 -5.84 2.54 -5.19
N MET A 211 -4.54 2.52 -5.43
CA MET A 211 -3.94 3.06 -6.65
C MET A 211 -4.25 2.26 -7.90
N ASN A 212 -4.70 1.01 -7.77
CA ASN A 212 -5.10 0.23 -8.93
C ASN A 212 -6.35 0.83 -9.62
N GLU A 213 -7.28 1.45 -8.88
CA GLU A 213 -8.41 2.14 -9.52
C GLU A 213 -7.92 3.29 -10.41
N PHE A 214 -6.94 4.06 -9.92
CA PHE A 214 -6.26 5.08 -10.71
C PHE A 214 -5.51 4.47 -11.92
N ASP A 215 -4.75 3.40 -11.71
CA ASP A 215 -4.03 2.71 -12.78
C ASP A 215 -4.96 2.23 -13.91
N GLN A 216 -6.12 1.68 -13.55
CA GLN A 216 -7.11 1.20 -14.51
C GLN A 216 -7.75 2.37 -15.25
N PHE A 217 -8.08 3.47 -14.56
CA PHE A 217 -8.55 4.70 -15.20
C PHE A 217 -7.54 5.23 -16.23
N MET A 218 -6.26 5.30 -15.86
CA MET A 218 -5.18 5.74 -16.74
C MET A 218 -5.05 4.86 -18.00
N LYS A 219 -5.19 3.54 -17.86
CA LYS A 219 -5.03 2.59 -18.97
C LYS A 219 -6.29 2.44 -19.83
N ARG A 220 -7.49 2.52 -19.25
CA ARG A 220 -8.76 2.22 -19.94
C ARG A 220 -9.44 3.48 -20.46
N GLU A 221 -9.60 4.49 -19.62
CA GLU A 221 -10.31 5.73 -19.96
C GLU A 221 -9.39 6.68 -20.71
N LEU A 222 -8.24 7.02 -20.10
CA LEU A 222 -7.26 7.93 -20.72
C LEU A 222 -6.36 7.25 -21.77
N LYS A 223 -6.42 5.92 -21.86
CA LYS A 223 -5.68 5.09 -22.83
C LYS A 223 -4.18 5.37 -22.86
N MET A 224 -3.59 5.67 -21.69
CA MET A 224 -2.17 5.99 -21.53
C MET A 224 -1.31 4.73 -21.71
N LYS A 225 -0.97 4.44 -22.97
CA LYS A 225 -0.26 3.21 -23.35
C LYS A 225 1.07 3.05 -22.60
N TYR A 226 1.86 4.12 -22.53
CA TYR A 226 3.20 4.12 -21.93
C TYR A 226 3.22 4.73 -20.52
N TYR A 227 2.26 4.30 -19.69
CA TYR A 227 2.17 4.62 -18.27
C TYR A 227 2.93 3.60 -17.41
N ILE A 228 3.71 4.09 -16.44
CA ILE A 228 4.42 3.30 -15.42
C ILE A 228 4.21 3.95 -14.04
N ARG A 229 3.92 3.14 -13.02
CA ARG A 229 3.81 3.59 -11.62
C ARG A 229 4.80 2.88 -10.70
N TYR A 230 5.37 3.65 -9.79
CA TYR A 230 6.19 3.17 -8.68
C TYR A 230 5.75 3.87 -7.38
N ALA A 231 4.96 3.15 -6.56
CA ALA A 231 4.34 3.71 -5.36
C ALA A 231 3.42 4.89 -5.70
N ASP A 232 3.75 6.08 -5.22
CA ASP A 232 3.13 7.38 -5.45
C ASP A 232 3.69 8.15 -6.65
N ASP A 233 4.91 7.82 -7.10
CA ASP A 233 5.48 8.34 -8.35
C ASP A 233 4.87 7.61 -9.56
N PHE A 234 4.49 8.35 -10.61
CA PHE A 234 4.17 7.78 -11.91
C PHE A 234 4.68 8.63 -13.07
N VAL A 235 4.90 7.97 -14.20
CA VAL A 235 5.38 8.60 -15.42
C VAL A 235 4.56 8.17 -16.63
N ILE A 236 4.39 9.10 -17.55
CA ILE A 236 3.74 8.88 -18.84
C ILE A 236 4.69 9.33 -19.94
N LEU A 237 4.94 8.46 -20.92
CA LEU A 237 5.76 8.77 -22.08
C LEU A 237 4.86 8.99 -23.30
N ILE A 238 5.04 10.11 -23.99
CA ILE A 238 4.31 10.43 -25.22
C ILE A 238 5.19 11.11 -26.26
N ASP A 239 4.76 11.06 -27.52
CA ASP A 239 5.44 11.68 -28.66
C ASP A 239 4.93 13.09 -28.98
N ASN A 240 3.77 13.50 -28.46
CA ASN A 240 3.15 14.80 -28.72
C ASN A 240 3.00 15.67 -27.47
N LYS A 241 3.75 16.78 -27.39
CA LYS A 241 3.74 17.71 -26.25
C LYS A 241 2.36 18.31 -25.95
N ASN A 242 1.54 18.62 -26.97
CA ASN A 242 0.28 19.35 -26.77
C ASN A 242 -0.77 18.50 -26.03
N TYR A 243 -0.68 17.17 -26.17
CA TYR A 243 -1.55 16.25 -25.43
C TYR A 243 -1.21 16.22 -23.92
N LEU A 244 0.04 16.55 -23.57
CA LEU A 244 0.56 16.55 -22.20
C LEU A 244 0.00 17.72 -21.38
N GLU A 245 -0.13 18.89 -22.00
CA GLU A 245 -0.64 20.11 -21.36
C GLU A 245 -2.13 19.96 -21.00
N ASN A 246 -2.92 19.35 -21.89
CA ASN A 246 -4.35 19.08 -21.64
C ASN A 246 -4.57 18.03 -20.54
N VAL A 247 -3.71 17.02 -20.44
CA VAL A 247 -3.82 15.95 -19.42
C VAL A 247 -3.26 16.42 -18.06
N GLY A 248 -2.21 17.24 -18.06
CA GLY A 248 -1.61 17.81 -16.85
C GLY A 248 -2.51 18.83 -16.14
N CYS A 249 -3.36 19.56 -16.86
CA CYS A 249 -4.26 20.58 -16.29
C CYS A 249 -5.42 20.03 -15.44
N CYS A 250 -5.63 18.70 -15.38
CA CYS A 250 -6.57 18.11 -14.42
C CYS A 250 -6.09 18.18 -12.96
N GLY A 251 -4.86 18.66 -12.71
CA GLY A 251 -4.39 19.08 -11.38
C GLY A 251 -3.79 20.48 -11.46
N GLN A 252 -4.58 21.49 -11.06
CA GLN A 252 -4.27 22.94 -11.00
C GLN A 252 -2.91 23.43 -11.54
N PRO A 253 -2.88 24.35 -12.52
CA PRO A 253 -1.67 25.07 -12.88
C PRO A 253 -1.30 26.02 -11.74
N ARG A 254 -0.26 25.69 -10.95
CA ARG A 254 0.45 26.72 -10.17
C ARG A 254 1.42 27.40 -11.10
N LYS A 255 1.04 28.59 -11.57
CA LYS A 255 1.97 29.59 -12.05
C LYS A 255 3.00 29.83 -10.94
N THR A 256 4.26 29.55 -11.21
CA THR A 256 5.36 30.24 -10.55
C THR A 256 5.82 31.29 -11.54
N GLU A 257 5.50 32.54 -11.21
CA GLU A 257 6.28 33.71 -11.65
C GLU A 257 7.73 33.59 -11.20
#